data_AF-A0A961WCS5-F1
#
_entry.id   AF-A0A961WCS5-F1
#
_cell.length_a   1.000
_cell.length_b   1.000
_cell.length_c   1.000
_cell.angle_alpha   90.00
_cell.angle_beta   90.00
_cell.angle_gamma   90.00
#
_symmetry.space_group_name_H-M   'P 1'
#
loop_
_entity.id
_entity.type
_entity.pdbx_description
1 polymer ?
#
loop_
_entity_poly.entity_id
_entity_poly.type
_entity_poly.pdbx_seq_one_letter_code
_entity_poly.pdbx_strand_id
1 'polypeptide(L)'
;GYQIVVTEIPYQVQKSKLIAAIADLINQKKLPLLDDVRDESDDEIRIVLVPKSRTVDALILMEQLFRLSELEVKFGLNMNVLSGGQIPNVLSLREVLQQWLEHRVEVLVRRSNHRLKKIEHRLEVLDGYLIAYLNIDEVIRIVRFEDDPKAVLMAKFRLTEVQADAILNLRLKSLSRLEEMEIRAEHDRLSGERRDLQELLQSDDLQWARISEEIKATRDRYSKKTALGRRRASFAEAPEIDIDLDAALIEKEPVTVILSEKGWIRA
;
A
#
# COMPACT_ATOMS: atom_id res chain seq x y z
N GLY A 1 -9.41 44.44 0.52
CA GLY A 1 -10.75 43.89 0.81
C GLY A 1 -10.56 42.65 1.65
N TYR A 2 -11.54 41.76 1.70
CA TYR A 2 -11.26 40.37 2.07
C TYR A 2 -10.43 39.71 0.95
N GLN A 3 -9.81 38.58 1.26
CA GLN A 3 -9.07 37.75 0.30
C GLN A 3 -9.49 36.31 0.51
N ILE A 4 -9.53 35.52 -0.57
CA ILE A 4 -9.72 34.08 -0.48
C ILE A 4 -8.36 33.40 -0.61
N VAL A 5 -8.06 32.49 0.31
CA VAL A 5 -6.80 31.76 0.34
C VAL A 5 -7.07 30.29 0.06
N VAL A 6 -6.52 29.79 -1.05
CA VAL A 6 -6.57 28.38 -1.42
C VAL A 6 -5.29 27.70 -0.94
N THR A 7 -5.46 26.74 -0.03
CA THR A 7 -4.35 26.01 0.62
C THR A 7 -4.08 24.65 -0.02
N GLU A 8 -5.01 24.14 -0.83
CA GLU A 8 -4.93 22.82 -1.46
C GLU A 8 -5.48 22.90 -2.89
N ILE A 9 -4.89 22.14 -3.82
CA ILE A 9 -5.36 22.03 -5.20
C ILE A 9 -5.69 20.58 -5.55
N PRO A 10 -6.54 20.33 -6.55
CA PRO A 10 -6.90 18.97 -6.92
C PRO A 10 -5.72 18.12 -7.37
N TYR A 11 -5.86 16.81 -7.23
CA TYR A 11 -4.84 15.85 -7.61
C TYR A 11 -4.44 15.98 -9.09
N GLN A 12 -3.14 15.96 -9.37
CA GLN A 12 -2.54 16.13 -10.71
C GLN A 12 -2.74 17.48 -11.39
N VAL A 13 -3.33 18.48 -10.73
CA VAL A 13 -3.40 19.85 -11.24
C VAL A 13 -2.07 20.55 -11.00
N GLN A 14 -1.53 21.19 -12.05
CA GLN A 14 -0.27 21.94 -11.94
C GLN A 14 -0.56 23.37 -11.51
N LYS A 15 -0.08 23.77 -10.33
CA LYS A 15 -0.29 25.12 -9.76
C LYS A 15 -0.04 26.25 -10.76
N SER A 16 1.12 26.26 -11.43
CA SER A 16 1.49 27.33 -12.36
C SER A 16 0.54 27.42 -13.57
N LYS A 17 0.05 26.27 -14.07
CA LYS A 17 -0.92 26.25 -15.17
C LYS A 17 -2.30 26.73 -14.72
N LEU A 18 -2.72 26.34 -13.52
CA LEU A 18 -3.97 26.80 -12.92
C LEU A 18 -3.98 28.32 -12.79
N ILE A 19 -2.93 28.91 -12.22
CA ILE A 19 -2.82 30.37 -12.05
C ILE A 19 -2.81 31.09 -13.40
N ALA A 20 -2.06 30.58 -14.38
CA ALA A 20 -2.02 31.15 -15.72
C ALA A 20 -3.41 31.10 -16.39
N ALA A 21 -4.12 29.97 -16.27
CA ALA A 21 -5.47 29.82 -16.80
C ALA A 21 -6.46 30.77 -16.13
N ILE A 22 -6.38 30.96 -14.80
CA ILE A 22 -7.22 31.94 -14.09
C ILE A 22 -6.90 33.36 -14.55
N ALA A 23 -5.62 33.73 -14.69
CA ALA A 23 -5.22 35.04 -15.19
C ALA A 23 -5.73 35.30 -16.62
N ASP A 24 -5.70 34.28 -17.49
CA ASP A 24 -6.27 34.37 -18.83
C ASP A 24 -7.79 34.56 -18.82
N LEU A 25 -8.51 33.93 -17.88
CA LEU A 25 -9.94 34.14 -17.69
C LEU A 25 -10.27 35.55 -17.21
N ILE A 26 -9.43 36.15 -16.35
CA ILE A 26 -9.54 37.57 -15.95
C ILE A 26 -9.33 38.47 -17.17
N ASN A 27 -8.27 38.25 -17.95
CA ASN A 27 -7.95 39.03 -19.15
C ASN A 27 -9.07 38.97 -20.22
N GLN A 28 -9.70 37.80 -20.36
CA GLN A 28 -10.84 37.59 -21.26
C GLN A 28 -12.16 38.13 -20.69
N LYS A 29 -12.16 38.76 -19.51
CA LYS A 29 -13.34 39.28 -18.80
C LYS A 29 -14.39 38.21 -18.49
N LYS A 30 -13.99 36.93 -18.39
CA LYS A 30 -14.86 35.81 -18.02
C LYS A 30 -15.02 35.66 -16.51
N LEU A 31 -14.11 36.25 -15.73
CA LEU A 31 -14.16 36.33 -14.26
C LEU A 31 -14.23 37.79 -13.79
N PRO A 32 -15.35 38.50 -14.00
CA PRO A 32 -15.45 39.93 -13.68
C PRO A 32 -15.52 40.23 -12.18
N LEU A 33 -15.79 39.22 -11.34
CA LEU A 33 -15.81 39.33 -9.87
C LEU A 33 -14.41 39.24 -9.24
N LEU A 34 -13.43 38.75 -9.99
CA LEU A 34 -12.05 38.57 -9.55
C LEU A 34 -11.17 39.69 -10.11
N ASP A 35 -10.41 40.35 -9.24
CA ASP A 35 -9.45 41.39 -9.62
C ASP A 35 -8.12 40.78 -10.06
N ASP A 36 -7.58 39.89 -9.21
CA ASP A 36 -6.21 39.41 -9.31
C ASP A 36 -6.07 38.01 -8.68
N VAL A 37 -5.09 37.26 -9.16
CA VAL A 37 -4.67 35.95 -8.64
C VAL A 37 -3.17 35.96 -8.39
N ARG A 38 -2.76 35.63 -7.16
CA ARG A 38 -1.36 35.68 -6.72
C ARG A 38 -0.90 34.34 -6.20
N ASP A 39 0.33 33.98 -6.56
CA ASP A 39 1.05 32.88 -5.96
C ASP A 39 1.87 33.40 -4.78
N GLU A 40 1.46 33.06 -3.56
CA GLU A 40 2.23 33.35 -2.34
C GLU A 40 2.68 32.04 -1.67
N SER A 41 2.85 30.98 -2.46
CA SER A 41 3.28 29.67 -1.97
C SER A 41 4.77 29.66 -1.66
N ASP A 42 5.13 28.93 -0.61
CA ASP A 42 6.51 28.58 -0.24
C ASP A 42 6.68 27.05 -0.31
N ASP A 43 6.92 26.39 0.81
CA ASP A 43 6.85 24.94 0.96
C ASP A 43 5.40 24.43 0.92
N GLU A 44 4.44 25.27 1.32
CA GLU A 44 3.01 24.98 1.28
C GLU A 44 2.30 25.77 0.16
N ILE A 45 1.24 25.18 -0.39
CA ILE A 45 0.45 25.84 -1.42
C ILE A 45 -0.34 26.99 -0.80
N ARG A 46 -0.18 28.18 -1.38
CA ARG A 46 -0.94 29.36 -0.97
C ARG A 46 -1.24 30.24 -2.18
N ILE A 47 -2.43 30.06 -2.75
CA ILE A 47 -2.93 30.89 -3.85
C ILE A 47 -3.90 31.91 -3.26
N VAL A 48 -3.65 33.18 -3.52
CA VAL A 48 -4.47 34.30 -3.02
C VAL A 48 -5.33 34.84 -4.16
N LEU A 49 -6.63 34.82 -3.97
CA LEU A 49 -7.64 35.36 -4.89
C LEU A 49 -8.18 36.67 -4.33
N VAL A 50 -8.05 37.75 -5.09
CA VAL A 50 -8.46 39.09 -4.67
C VAL A 50 -9.76 39.47 -5.38
N PRO A 51 -10.87 39.65 -4.65
CA PRO A 51 -12.14 40.08 -5.25
C PRO A 51 -12.05 41.54 -5.74
N LYS A 52 -12.77 41.85 -6.81
CA LYS A 52 -12.79 43.19 -7.43
C LYS A 52 -13.36 44.28 -6.53
N SER A 53 -14.33 43.94 -5.70
CA SER A 53 -14.89 44.86 -4.71
C SER A 53 -15.16 44.15 -3.39
N ARG A 54 -15.39 44.91 -2.32
CA ARG A 54 -15.67 44.36 -0.99
C ARG A 54 -17.10 43.80 -0.87
N THR A 55 -17.97 44.10 -1.83
CA THR A 55 -19.37 43.68 -1.86
C THR A 55 -19.57 42.35 -2.60
N VAL A 56 -18.54 41.86 -3.29
CA VAL A 56 -18.57 40.52 -3.90
C VAL A 56 -18.78 39.48 -2.81
N ASP A 57 -19.68 38.54 -3.06
CA ASP A 57 -19.91 37.39 -2.19
C ASP A 57 -18.85 36.31 -2.50
N ALA A 58 -18.16 35.83 -1.47
CA ALA A 58 -17.09 34.84 -1.59
C ALA A 58 -17.58 33.49 -2.11
N LEU A 59 -18.80 33.07 -1.77
CA LEU A 59 -19.38 31.79 -2.23
C LEU A 59 -19.66 31.85 -3.73
N ILE A 60 -20.23 32.96 -4.20
CA ILE A 60 -20.52 33.18 -5.63
C ILE A 60 -19.22 33.20 -6.45
N LEU A 61 -18.19 33.90 -5.95
CA LEU A 61 -16.88 33.95 -6.60
C LEU A 61 -16.25 32.55 -6.71
N MET A 62 -16.31 31.75 -5.65
CA MET A 62 -15.74 30.40 -5.65
C MET A 62 -16.52 29.45 -6.56
N GLU A 63 -17.84 29.51 -6.56
CA GLU A 63 -18.68 28.69 -7.46
C GLU A 63 -18.34 28.97 -8.93
N GLN A 64 -18.18 30.25 -9.30
CA GLN A 64 -17.75 30.62 -10.65
C GLN A 64 -16.37 30.06 -10.98
N LEU A 65 -15.43 30.13 -10.04
CA LEU A 65 -14.08 29.60 -10.20
C LEU A 65 -14.06 28.08 -10.35
N PHE A 66 -14.84 27.33 -9.57
CA PHE A 66 -14.96 25.87 -9.70
C PHE A 66 -15.53 25.47 -11.06
N ARG A 67 -16.52 26.20 -11.57
CA ARG A 67 -17.13 25.91 -12.88
C ARG A 67 -16.21 26.21 -14.06
N LEU A 68 -15.34 27.23 -13.96
CA LEU A 68 -14.54 27.74 -15.08
C LEU A 68 -13.04 27.37 -15.02
N SER A 69 -12.54 26.85 -13.91
CA SER A 69 -11.12 26.55 -13.72
C SER A 69 -10.89 25.13 -13.18
N GLU A 70 -9.63 24.68 -13.20
CA GLU A 70 -9.24 23.37 -12.67
C GLU A 70 -9.16 23.33 -11.12
N LEU A 71 -9.75 24.30 -10.42
CA LEU A 71 -10.00 24.19 -8.98
C LEU A 71 -11.02 23.08 -8.66
N GLU A 72 -11.86 22.73 -9.62
CA GLU A 72 -12.67 21.51 -9.60
C GLU A 72 -12.38 20.68 -10.86
N VAL A 73 -12.11 19.39 -10.68
CA VAL A 73 -11.84 18.48 -11.79
C VAL A 73 -12.62 17.19 -11.63
N LYS A 74 -13.16 16.69 -12.74
CA LYS A 74 -13.75 15.35 -12.83
C LYS A 74 -12.65 14.39 -13.25
N PHE A 75 -12.44 13.33 -12.47
CA PHE A 75 -11.55 12.24 -12.85
C PHE A 75 -12.37 10.97 -13.09
N GLY A 76 -12.08 10.29 -14.20
CA GLY A 76 -12.70 9.01 -14.51
C GLY A 76 -12.05 7.87 -13.71
N LEU A 77 -12.87 6.99 -13.13
CA LEU A 77 -12.39 5.76 -12.52
C LEU A 77 -12.72 4.58 -13.43
N ASN A 78 -11.69 3.92 -13.97
CA ASN A 78 -11.82 2.67 -14.71
C ASN A 78 -10.91 1.60 -14.11
N MET A 79 -11.50 0.58 -13.49
CA MET A 79 -10.79 -0.53 -12.85
C MET A 79 -10.52 -1.67 -13.84
N ASN A 80 -9.76 -1.37 -14.89
CA ASN A 80 -9.28 -2.38 -15.84
C ASN A 80 -7.99 -3.03 -15.32
N VAL A 81 -8.02 -4.33 -15.05
CA VAL A 81 -6.94 -5.09 -14.42
C VAL A 81 -6.75 -6.45 -15.08
N LEU A 82 -5.57 -7.05 -14.91
CA LEU A 82 -5.27 -8.40 -15.40
C LEU A 82 -5.73 -9.45 -14.39
N SER A 83 -6.89 -10.05 -14.65
CA SER A 83 -7.41 -11.17 -13.90
C SER A 83 -6.52 -12.40 -14.07
N GLY A 84 -6.11 -13.02 -12.96
CA GLY A 84 -5.16 -14.14 -12.98
C GLY A 84 -3.80 -13.80 -13.61
N GLY A 85 -3.47 -12.51 -13.74
CA GLY A 85 -2.23 -12.03 -14.35
C GLY A 85 -2.17 -12.12 -15.88
N GLN A 86 -3.25 -12.52 -16.56
CA GLN A 86 -3.23 -12.77 -18.01
C GLN A 86 -4.39 -12.13 -18.77
N ILE A 87 -5.61 -12.14 -18.21
CA ILE A 87 -6.82 -11.73 -18.95
C ILE A 87 -7.22 -10.32 -18.52
N PRO A 88 -7.24 -9.33 -19.43
CA PRO A 88 -7.71 -7.99 -19.10
C PRO A 88 -9.22 -8.00 -18.86
N ASN A 89 -9.65 -7.56 -17.68
CA ASN A 89 -11.04 -7.46 -17.29
C ASN A 89 -11.29 -6.14 -16.56
N VAL A 90 -12.49 -5.57 -16.72
CA VAL A 90 -12.96 -4.48 -15.86
C VAL A 90 -13.64 -5.10 -14.66
N LEU A 91 -13.08 -4.90 -13.47
CA LEU A 91 -13.54 -5.52 -12.23
C LEU A 91 -14.06 -4.48 -11.25
N SER A 92 -15.02 -4.86 -10.41
CA SER A 92 -15.44 -4.10 -9.25
C SER A 92 -14.40 -4.16 -8.12
N LEU A 93 -14.46 -3.22 -7.17
CA LEU A 93 -13.55 -3.21 -6.02
C LEU A 93 -13.61 -4.52 -5.22
N ARG A 94 -14.82 -5.12 -5.10
CA ARG A 94 -15.00 -6.40 -4.42
C ARG A 94 -14.24 -7.52 -5.12
N GLU A 95 -14.35 -7.62 -6.44
CA GLU A 95 -13.69 -8.65 -7.23
C GLU A 95 -12.17 -8.50 -7.20
N VAL A 96 -11.66 -7.25 -7.29
CA VAL A 96 -10.22 -6.98 -7.16
C VAL A 96 -9.69 -7.45 -5.81
N LEU A 97 -10.39 -7.12 -4.71
CA LEU A 97 -9.98 -7.54 -3.37
C LEU A 97 -10.06 -9.07 -3.19
N GLN A 98 -11.08 -9.70 -3.75
CA GLN A 98 -11.25 -11.15 -3.72
C GLN A 98 -10.10 -11.87 -4.42
N GLN A 99 -9.79 -11.48 -5.68
CA GLN A 99 -8.67 -12.08 -6.42
C GLN A 99 -7.33 -11.82 -5.74
N TRP A 100 -7.15 -10.65 -5.15
CA TRP A 100 -5.95 -10.36 -4.37
C TRP A 100 -5.82 -11.30 -3.16
N LEU A 101 -6.90 -11.55 -2.42
CA LEU A 101 -6.90 -12.49 -1.29
C LEU A 101 -6.62 -13.93 -1.72
N GLU A 102 -7.22 -14.39 -2.82
CA GLU A 102 -6.96 -15.72 -3.39
C GLU A 102 -5.48 -15.89 -3.76
N HIS A 103 -4.89 -14.89 -4.41
CA HIS A 103 -3.47 -14.91 -4.71
C HIS A 103 -2.60 -14.91 -3.44
N ARG A 104 -3.03 -14.24 -2.37
CA ARG A 104 -2.33 -14.27 -1.07
C ARG A 104 -2.32 -15.67 -0.45
N VAL A 105 -3.39 -16.45 -0.61
CA VAL A 105 -3.43 -17.87 -0.22
C VAL A 105 -2.43 -18.68 -1.03
N GLU A 106 -2.42 -18.52 -2.36
CA GLU A 106 -1.47 -19.21 -3.24
C GLU A 106 -0.01 -18.93 -2.82
N VAL A 107 0.32 -17.66 -2.56
CA VAL A 107 1.66 -17.26 -2.11
C VAL A 107 1.98 -17.84 -0.73
N LEU A 108 1.03 -17.85 0.21
CA LEU A 108 1.21 -18.47 1.52
C LEU A 108 1.56 -19.96 1.37
N VAL A 109 0.76 -20.71 0.61
CA VAL A 109 0.97 -22.14 0.37
C VAL A 109 2.32 -22.40 -0.28
N ARG A 110 2.70 -21.62 -1.31
CA ARG A 110 4.00 -21.77 -1.98
C ARG A 110 5.17 -21.48 -1.05
N ARG A 111 5.09 -20.42 -0.24
CA ARG A 111 6.13 -20.07 0.74
C ARG A 111 6.25 -21.14 1.83
N SER A 112 5.13 -21.63 2.34
CA SER A 112 5.08 -22.69 3.35
C SER A 112 5.67 -24.00 2.81
N ASN A 113 5.32 -24.42 1.60
CA ASN A 113 5.92 -25.59 0.96
C ASN A 113 7.42 -25.45 0.70
N HIS A 114 7.88 -24.26 0.29
CA HIS A 114 9.31 -23.99 0.13
C HIS A 114 10.07 -24.11 1.45
N ARG A 115 9.50 -23.58 2.53
CA ARG A 115 10.07 -23.69 3.88
C ARG A 115 10.05 -25.15 4.36
N LEU A 116 8.94 -25.86 4.15
CA LEU A 116 8.77 -27.26 4.51
C LEU A 116 9.86 -28.14 3.87
N LYS A 117 10.09 -28.01 2.55
CA LYS A 117 11.15 -28.75 1.85
C LYS A 117 12.54 -28.51 2.43
N LYS A 118 12.85 -27.26 2.81
CA LYS A 118 14.13 -26.93 3.47
C LYS A 118 14.24 -27.55 4.86
N ILE A 119 13.15 -27.55 5.62
CA ILE A 119 13.08 -28.16 6.94
C ILE A 119 13.27 -29.67 6.83
N GLU A 120 12.58 -30.33 5.90
CA GLU A 120 12.69 -31.78 5.68
C GLU A 120 14.11 -32.19 5.32
N HIS A 121 14.76 -31.47 4.39
CA HIS A 121 16.16 -31.74 4.05
C HIS A 121 17.10 -31.51 5.24
N ARG A 122 16.86 -30.46 6.04
CA ARG A 122 17.68 -30.19 7.24
C ARG A 122 17.47 -31.25 8.31
N LEU A 123 16.23 -31.70 8.54
CA LEU A 123 15.92 -32.77 9.48
C LEU A 123 16.58 -34.09 9.04
N GLU A 124 16.52 -34.43 7.75
CA GLU A 124 17.20 -35.62 7.22
C GLU A 124 18.71 -35.62 7.55
N VAL A 125 19.38 -34.48 7.38
CA VAL A 125 20.79 -34.32 7.74
C VAL A 125 21.02 -34.45 9.26
N LEU A 126 20.17 -33.82 10.08
CA LEU A 126 20.28 -33.89 11.55
C LEU A 126 20.05 -35.32 12.06
N ASP A 127 19.12 -36.07 11.46
CA ASP A 127 18.90 -37.48 11.77
C ASP A 127 20.16 -38.32 11.51
N GLY A 128 20.85 -38.07 10.40
CA GLY A 128 22.13 -38.68 10.09
C GLY A 128 23.20 -38.36 11.15
N TYR A 129 23.29 -37.09 11.57
CA TYR A 129 24.22 -36.69 12.63
C TYR A 129 23.90 -37.39 13.95
N LEU A 130 22.63 -37.42 14.37
CA LEU A 130 22.24 -38.08 15.62
C LEU A 130 22.59 -39.56 15.62
N ILE A 131 22.41 -40.26 14.48
CA ILE A 131 22.85 -41.65 14.33
C ILE A 131 24.37 -41.78 14.45
N ALA A 132 25.13 -40.87 13.83
CA ALA A 132 26.59 -40.88 13.91
C ALA A 132 27.10 -40.61 15.33
N TYR A 133 26.50 -39.68 16.06
CA TYR A 133 26.84 -39.40 17.46
C TYR A 133 26.60 -40.60 18.38
N LEU A 134 25.50 -41.33 18.19
CA LEU A 134 25.20 -42.54 18.95
C LEU A 134 26.16 -43.71 18.66
N ASN A 135 26.84 -43.70 17.51
CA ASN A 135 27.70 -44.79 17.04
C ASN A 135 29.10 -44.30 16.66
N ILE A 136 29.61 -43.27 17.34
CA ILE A 136 30.81 -42.52 16.93
C ILE A 136 32.04 -43.41 16.70
N ASP A 137 32.30 -44.36 17.60
CA ASP A 137 33.46 -45.25 17.50
C ASP A 137 33.39 -46.13 16.25
N GLU A 138 32.20 -46.63 15.92
CA GLU A 138 31.98 -47.47 14.76
C GLU A 138 32.02 -46.66 13.45
N VAL A 139 31.48 -45.45 13.45
CA VAL A 139 31.60 -44.52 12.32
C VAL A 139 33.07 -44.19 12.05
N ILE A 140 33.87 -43.91 13.09
CA ILE A 140 35.31 -43.65 12.96
C ILE A 140 36.04 -44.88 12.42
N ARG A 141 35.69 -46.08 12.88
CA ARG A 141 36.26 -47.33 12.37
C ARG A 141 35.98 -47.49 10.87
N ILE A 142 34.72 -47.32 10.46
CA ILE A 142 34.31 -47.46 9.05
C ILE A 142 35.07 -46.46 8.17
N VAL A 143 35.11 -45.19 8.58
CA VAL A 143 35.79 -44.13 7.81
C VAL A 143 37.30 -44.35 7.70
N ARG A 144 37.92 -44.99 8.70
CA ARG A 144 39.39 -45.22 8.71
C ARG A 144 39.83 -46.48 8.00
N PHE A 145 39.02 -47.53 8.00
CA PHE A 145 39.48 -48.88 7.64
C PHE A 145 38.75 -49.52 6.46
N GLU A 146 37.63 -48.95 5.99
CA GLU A 146 36.89 -49.48 4.84
C GLU A 146 37.26 -48.70 3.56
N ASP A 147 37.33 -49.38 2.41
CA ASP A 147 37.69 -48.77 1.13
C ASP A 147 36.59 -47.84 0.58
N ASP A 148 35.32 -48.21 0.81
CA ASP A 148 34.14 -47.37 0.51
C ASP A 148 33.32 -47.13 1.78
N PRO A 149 33.73 -46.15 2.62
CA PRO A 149 33.02 -45.83 3.84
C PRO A 149 31.56 -45.44 3.62
N LYS A 150 31.24 -44.79 2.49
CA LYS A 150 29.89 -44.31 2.20
C LYS A 150 28.92 -45.48 2.06
N ALA A 151 29.25 -46.46 1.21
CA ALA A 151 28.41 -47.64 1.00
C ALA A 151 28.24 -48.45 2.29
N VAL A 152 29.30 -48.60 3.09
CA VAL A 152 29.27 -49.33 4.36
C VAL A 152 28.40 -48.62 5.40
N LEU A 153 28.52 -47.29 5.54
CA LEU A 153 27.67 -46.49 6.44
C LEU A 153 26.19 -46.60 6.06
N MET A 154 25.86 -46.47 4.78
CA MET A 154 24.50 -46.61 4.27
C MET A 154 23.92 -47.98 4.57
N ALA A 155 24.67 -49.06 4.26
CA ALA A 155 24.20 -50.42 4.48
C ALA A 155 24.02 -50.74 5.98
N LYS A 156 24.96 -50.32 6.83
CA LYS A 156 24.95 -50.67 8.25
C LYS A 156 23.91 -49.90 9.04
N PHE A 157 23.80 -48.60 8.82
CA PHE A 157 22.92 -47.71 9.59
C PHE A 157 21.62 -47.36 8.86
N ARG A 158 21.39 -47.94 7.66
CA ARG A 158 20.23 -47.67 6.80
C ARG A 158 20.07 -46.18 6.47
N LEU A 159 21.20 -45.51 6.24
CA LEU A 159 21.25 -44.08 5.96
C LEU A 159 20.92 -43.81 4.49
N THR A 160 20.31 -42.66 4.22
CA THR A 160 20.18 -42.14 2.87
C THR A 160 21.54 -41.65 2.35
N GLU A 161 21.64 -41.44 1.04
CA GLU A 161 22.86 -40.90 0.44
C GLU A 161 23.23 -39.53 1.04
N VAL A 162 22.23 -38.65 1.22
CA VAL A 162 22.37 -37.32 1.82
C VAL A 162 22.90 -37.41 3.25
N GLN A 163 22.38 -38.35 4.04
CA GLN A 163 22.83 -38.57 5.41
C GLN A 163 24.27 -39.08 5.48
N ALA A 164 24.62 -40.07 4.65
CA ALA A 164 25.97 -40.61 4.62
C ALA A 164 26.98 -39.53 4.19
N ASP A 165 26.66 -38.76 3.14
CA ASP A 165 27.50 -37.64 2.71
C ASP A 165 27.64 -36.57 3.80
N ALA A 166 26.57 -36.25 4.50
CA ALA A 166 26.63 -35.30 5.60
C ALA A 166 27.56 -35.78 6.73
N ILE A 167 27.47 -37.06 7.11
CA ILE A 167 28.30 -37.67 8.16
C ILE A 167 29.78 -37.67 7.77
N LEU A 168 30.10 -38.04 6.52
CA LEU A 168 31.48 -38.04 6.01
C LEU A 168 32.10 -36.63 5.98
N ASN A 169 31.26 -35.60 5.82
CA ASN A 169 31.67 -34.20 5.85
C ASN A 169 31.76 -33.60 7.28
N LEU A 170 31.45 -34.37 8.32
CA LEU A 170 31.63 -33.91 9.70
C LEU A 170 33.12 -33.70 10.02
N ARG A 171 33.40 -32.65 10.79
CA ARG A 171 34.74 -32.40 11.31
C ARG A 171 34.89 -33.08 12.66
N LEU A 172 36.08 -33.60 12.98
CA LEU A 172 36.35 -34.25 14.28
C LEU A 172 36.12 -33.35 15.49
N LYS A 173 36.35 -32.03 15.35
CA LYS A 173 36.04 -31.04 16.40
C LYS A 173 34.53 -30.99 16.66
N SER A 174 33.74 -31.34 15.65
CA SER A 174 32.30 -31.33 15.65
C SER A 174 31.66 -32.61 16.18
N LEU A 175 32.29 -33.24 17.17
CA LEU A 175 31.85 -34.47 17.80
C LEU A 175 31.82 -34.33 19.34
N SER A 176 31.68 -33.10 19.82
CA SER A 176 31.60 -32.81 21.26
C SER A 176 30.17 -33.00 21.79
N ARG A 177 30.03 -33.30 23.08
CA ARG A 177 28.71 -33.43 23.73
C ARG A 177 27.87 -32.16 23.66
N LEU A 178 28.50 -30.99 23.61
CA LEU A 178 27.81 -29.70 23.46
C LEU A 178 27.12 -29.61 22.10
N GLU A 179 27.79 -30.06 21.04
CA GLU A 179 27.23 -30.03 19.69
C GLU A 179 26.09 -31.04 19.51
N GLU A 180 26.15 -32.20 20.18
CA GLU A 180 25.02 -33.14 20.20
C GLU A 180 23.75 -32.46 20.76
N MET A 181 23.89 -31.71 21.87
CA MET A 181 22.77 -30.99 22.48
C MET A 181 22.21 -29.90 21.54
N GLU A 182 23.08 -29.18 20.84
CA GLU A 182 22.67 -28.17 19.85
C GLU A 182 21.92 -28.79 18.67
N ILE A 183 22.40 -29.92 18.16
CA ILE A 183 21.75 -30.67 17.06
C ILE A 183 20.37 -31.17 17.49
N ARG A 184 20.24 -31.73 18.70
CA ARG A 184 18.94 -32.15 19.25
C ARG A 184 17.98 -30.97 19.39
N ALA A 185 18.45 -29.84 19.93
CA ALA A 185 17.64 -28.64 20.08
C ALA A 185 17.20 -28.06 18.72
N GLU A 186 18.08 -28.06 17.72
CA GLU A 186 17.74 -27.67 16.35
C GLU A 186 16.70 -28.62 15.76
N HIS A 187 16.91 -29.93 15.89
CA HIS A 187 16.00 -30.96 15.39
C HIS A 187 14.60 -30.82 16.00
N ASP A 188 14.50 -30.63 17.32
CA ASP A 188 13.21 -30.50 18.01
C ASP A 188 12.45 -29.25 17.56
N ARG A 189 13.17 -28.12 17.44
CA ARG A 189 12.59 -26.87 16.94
C ARG A 189 12.07 -27.02 15.50
N LEU A 190 12.88 -27.60 14.62
CA LEU A 190 12.50 -27.83 13.21
C LEU A 190 11.37 -28.86 13.07
N SER A 191 11.33 -29.87 13.94
CA SER A 191 10.25 -30.85 14.00
C SER A 191 8.92 -30.23 14.43
N GLY A 192 8.95 -29.28 15.38
CA GLY A 192 7.81 -28.46 15.74
C GLY A 192 7.34 -27.60 14.56
N GLU A 193 8.26 -26.83 13.96
CA GLU A 193 7.94 -25.98 12.80
C GLU A 193 7.39 -26.78 11.61
N ARG A 194 7.93 -27.98 11.34
CA ARG A 194 7.41 -28.90 10.31
C ARG A 194 5.95 -29.25 10.56
N ARG A 195 5.61 -29.60 11.81
CA ARG A 195 4.25 -29.98 12.20
C ARG A 195 3.28 -28.81 12.00
N ASP A 196 3.64 -27.64 12.49
CA ASP A 196 2.82 -26.43 12.37
C ASP A 196 2.58 -26.06 10.90
N LEU A 197 3.60 -26.19 10.05
CA LEU A 197 3.47 -25.95 8.61
C LEU A 197 2.62 -27.01 7.90
N GLN A 198 2.71 -28.28 8.29
CA GLN A 198 1.87 -29.35 7.75
C GLN A 198 0.41 -29.15 8.14
N GLU A 199 0.13 -28.80 9.40
CA GLU A 199 -1.22 -28.46 9.86
C GLU A 199 -1.78 -27.24 9.11
N LEU A 200 -0.98 -26.19 8.96
CA LEU A 200 -1.35 -25.00 8.17
C LEU A 200 -1.69 -25.37 6.72
N LEU A 201 -0.91 -26.23 6.08
CA LEU A 201 -1.14 -26.63 4.68
C LEU A 201 -2.37 -27.53 4.50
N GLN A 202 -2.83 -28.20 5.55
CA GLN A 202 -4.00 -29.10 5.50
C GLN A 202 -5.32 -28.42 5.86
N SER A 203 -5.30 -27.21 6.42
CA SER A 203 -6.49 -26.50 6.87
C SER A 203 -6.63 -25.13 6.23
N ASP A 204 -7.68 -24.95 5.45
CA ASP A 204 -8.02 -23.65 4.86
C ASP A 204 -8.30 -22.59 5.93
N ASP A 205 -8.94 -22.97 7.04
CA ASP A 205 -9.23 -22.06 8.15
C ASP A 205 -7.94 -21.53 8.80
N LEU A 206 -6.93 -22.38 8.98
CA LEU A 206 -5.62 -21.95 9.49
C LEU A 206 -4.91 -21.03 8.50
N GLN A 207 -5.03 -21.28 7.18
CA GLN A 207 -4.47 -20.41 6.16
C GLN A 207 -5.11 -19.02 6.20
N TRP A 208 -6.44 -18.95 6.29
CA TRP A 208 -7.16 -17.69 6.39
C TRP A 208 -6.89 -16.95 7.70
N ALA A 209 -6.78 -17.66 8.82
CA ALA A 209 -6.37 -17.08 10.09
C ALA A 209 -4.99 -16.43 9.98
N ARG A 210 -4.02 -17.15 9.38
CA ARG A 210 -2.66 -16.65 9.16
C ARG A 210 -2.62 -15.42 8.26
N ILE A 211 -3.39 -15.42 7.18
CA ILE A 211 -3.49 -14.26 6.28
C ILE A 211 -4.10 -13.06 7.00
N SER A 212 -5.15 -13.29 7.82
CA SER A 212 -5.77 -12.25 8.63
C SER A 212 -4.77 -11.60 9.58
N GLU A 213 -3.93 -12.38 10.24
CA GLU A 213 -2.85 -11.87 11.09
C GLU A 213 -1.84 -11.04 10.30
N GLU A 214 -1.38 -11.53 9.14
CA GLU A 214 -0.42 -10.80 8.29
C GLU A 214 -1.00 -9.47 7.79
N ILE A 215 -2.28 -9.44 7.43
CA ILE A 215 -2.99 -8.23 7.03
C ILE A 215 -3.15 -7.27 8.21
N LYS A 216 -3.51 -7.76 9.41
CA LYS A 216 -3.59 -6.94 10.63
C LYS A 216 -2.24 -6.33 10.98
N ALA A 217 -1.16 -7.11 10.94
CA ALA A 217 0.19 -6.62 11.19
C ALA A 217 0.62 -5.56 10.16
N THR A 218 0.17 -5.70 8.91
CA THR A 218 0.41 -4.70 7.86
C THR A 218 -0.42 -3.43 8.11
N ARG A 219 -1.70 -3.58 8.46
CA ARG A 219 -2.57 -2.47 8.86
C ARG A 219 -1.97 -1.70 10.02
N ASP A 220 -1.41 -2.36 11.03
CA ASP A 220 -0.89 -1.67 12.21
C ASP A 220 0.35 -0.84 11.87
N ARG A 221 1.22 -1.35 10.97
CA ARG A 221 2.36 -0.60 10.42
C ARG A 221 1.95 0.62 9.59
N TYR A 222 0.87 0.50 8.82
CA TYR A 222 0.39 1.55 7.90
C TYR A 222 -0.95 2.16 8.32
N SER A 223 -1.24 2.16 9.63
CA SER A 223 -2.56 2.57 10.11
C SER A 223 -2.76 4.08 9.95
N LYS A 224 -4.02 4.53 10.05
CA LYS A 224 -4.39 5.95 10.03
C LYS A 224 -3.68 6.80 11.11
N LYS A 225 -3.10 6.14 12.13
CA LYS A 225 -2.34 6.79 13.20
C LYS A 225 -0.94 7.21 12.75
N THR A 226 -0.38 6.58 11.72
CA THR A 226 0.96 6.91 11.22
C THR A 226 0.90 8.04 10.20
N ALA A 227 2.00 8.77 10.04
CA ALA A 227 2.09 9.85 9.05
C ALA A 227 1.87 9.34 7.61
N LEU A 228 2.28 8.11 7.32
CA LEU A 228 2.10 7.47 6.01
C LEU A 228 0.66 6.97 5.79
N GLY A 229 0.01 6.44 6.82
CA GLY A 229 -1.33 5.86 6.70
C GLY A 229 -2.48 6.84 6.92
N ARG A 230 -2.18 8.05 7.41
CA ARG A 230 -3.19 9.11 7.60
C ARG A 230 -3.76 9.51 6.24
N ARG A 231 -5.09 9.45 6.13
CA ARG A 231 -5.82 9.95 4.97
C ARG A 231 -5.60 11.46 4.83
N ARG A 232 -5.26 11.90 3.62
CA ARG A 232 -5.00 13.32 3.30
C ARG A 232 -6.24 14.06 2.77
N ALA A 233 -7.07 13.38 1.97
CA ALA A 233 -8.29 13.96 1.43
C ALA A 233 -9.52 13.74 2.34
N SER A 234 -10.39 14.73 2.43
CA SER A 234 -11.70 14.62 3.08
C SER A 234 -12.80 14.33 2.05
N PHE A 235 -13.99 13.99 2.55
CA PHE A 235 -15.22 13.97 1.75
C PHE A 235 -16.13 15.07 2.31
N ALA A 236 -16.74 15.83 1.43
CA ALA A 236 -17.75 16.83 1.75
C ALA A 236 -18.82 16.80 0.66
N GLU A 237 -20.05 17.14 1.02
CA GLU A 237 -21.10 17.39 0.04
C GLU A 237 -20.87 18.78 -0.58
N ALA A 238 -20.97 18.86 -1.91
CA ALA A 238 -20.92 20.14 -2.59
C ALA A 238 -22.19 20.93 -2.24
N PRO A 239 -22.09 22.20 -1.83
CA PRO A 239 -23.27 23.01 -1.58
C PRO A 239 -24.06 23.19 -2.87
N GLU A 240 -25.38 22.97 -2.84
CA GLU A 240 -26.26 23.33 -3.94
C GLU A 240 -26.43 24.84 -3.96
N ILE A 241 -25.70 25.48 -4.86
CA ILE A 241 -25.72 26.93 -5.04
C ILE A 241 -26.58 27.21 -6.29
N ASP A 242 -27.87 27.47 -6.07
CA ASP A 242 -28.81 27.90 -7.12
C ASP A 242 -28.57 29.38 -7.43
N ILE A 243 -27.53 29.65 -8.23
CA ILE A 243 -27.19 31.00 -8.68
C ILE A 243 -27.41 31.08 -10.19
N ASP A 244 -28.26 32.02 -10.59
CA ASP A 244 -28.21 32.60 -11.92
C ASP A 244 -26.96 33.47 -12.01
N LEU A 245 -25.88 32.89 -12.56
CA LEU A 245 -24.60 33.57 -12.70
C LEU A 245 -24.76 34.85 -13.52
N ASP A 246 -25.65 34.89 -14.51
CA ASP A 246 -25.86 36.07 -15.36
C ASP A 246 -26.46 37.24 -14.57
N ALA A 247 -27.35 36.94 -13.59
CA ALA A 247 -27.92 37.96 -12.70
C ALA A 247 -26.93 38.42 -11.61
N ALA A 248 -26.02 37.55 -11.16
CA ALA A 248 -25.01 37.87 -10.15
C ALA A 248 -23.86 38.73 -10.67
N LEU A 249 -23.68 38.79 -12.00
CA LEU A 249 -22.72 39.68 -12.68
C LEU A 249 -23.11 41.15 -12.63
N ILE A 250 -24.35 41.46 -12.24
CA ILE A 250 -24.84 42.83 -12.10
C ILE A 250 -24.37 43.37 -10.75
N GLU A 251 -23.48 44.35 -10.78
CA GLU A 251 -22.95 45.00 -9.59
C GLU A 251 -24.09 45.71 -8.83
N LYS A 252 -24.42 45.20 -7.63
CA LYS A 252 -25.48 45.75 -6.78
C LYS A 252 -24.93 46.93 -6.00
N GLU A 253 -24.97 48.11 -6.61
CA GLU A 253 -24.69 49.36 -5.91
C GLU A 253 -25.97 49.87 -5.21
N PRO A 254 -25.88 50.43 -4.00
CA PRO A 254 -27.02 51.09 -3.38
C PRO A 254 -27.35 52.37 -4.14
N VAL A 255 -28.37 52.31 -5.00
CA VAL A 255 -28.85 53.46 -5.79
C VAL A 255 -30.08 54.08 -5.11
N THR A 256 -30.10 55.40 -4.99
CA THR A 256 -31.29 56.14 -4.55
C THR A 256 -32.04 56.66 -5.78
N VAL A 257 -33.14 56.01 -6.12
CA VAL A 257 -33.98 56.41 -7.25
C VAL A 257 -34.99 57.45 -6.80
N ILE A 258 -34.99 58.63 -7.43
CA ILE A 258 -35.91 59.73 -7.13
C ILE A 258 -36.91 59.85 -8.28
N LEU A 259 -38.21 59.75 -7.96
CA LEU A 259 -39.32 60.02 -8.87
C LEU A 259 -39.93 61.38 -8.53
N SER A 260 -39.90 62.33 -9.47
CA SER A 260 -40.59 63.61 -9.29
C SER A 260 -42.09 63.51 -9.57
N GLU A 261 -42.88 64.43 -9.01
CA GLU A 261 -44.32 64.57 -9.32
C GLU A 261 -44.60 64.79 -10.82
N LYS A 262 -43.62 65.28 -11.57
CA LYS A 262 -43.72 65.49 -13.03
C LYS A 262 -43.32 64.26 -13.85
N GLY A 263 -43.10 63.10 -13.22
CA GLY A 263 -42.78 61.84 -13.90
C GLY A 263 -41.32 61.68 -14.33
N TRP A 264 -40.42 62.55 -13.87
CA TRP A 264 -38.98 62.41 -14.14
C TRP A 264 -38.36 61.41 -13.18
N ILE A 265 -37.64 60.44 -13.74
CA ILE A 265 -36.86 59.45 -13.01
C ILE A 265 -35.39 59.89 -13.06
N ARG A 266 -34.75 59.93 -11.89
CA ARG A 266 -33.31 60.10 -11.76
C ARG A 266 -32.77 58.96 -10.88
N ALA A 267 -31.79 58.23 -11.41
CA ALA A 267 -31.04 57.18 -10.73
C ALA A 267 -29.62 57.67 -10.47
#